data_AF-A0A117JY71-F1
#
_entry.id   AF-A0A117JY71-F1
#
_cell.length_a   1.000
_cell.length_b   1.000
_cell.length_c   1.000
_cell.angle_alpha   90.00
_cell.angle_beta   90.00
_cell.angle_gamma   90.00
#
_symmetry.space_group_name_H-M   'P 1'
#
loop_
_entity.id
_entity.type
_entity.pdbx_description
1 polymer ?
#
loop_
_entity_poly.entity_id
_entity_poly.type
_entity_poly.pdbx_seq_one_letter_code
_entity_poly.pdbx_strand_id
1 'polypeptide(L)'
;MKRCIGGVLAATVMAVGLLTSAPQAAAGCLYGGPTLGRCDGPIQPDGTWQRCLVVAQWVPRGASSYLAPVKHCQPMGIGQPPADPNFAEPPVHIDG
;
A
#
# COMPACT_ATOMS: atom_id res chain seq x y z
N MET A 1 -35.77 21.46 32.15
CA MET A 1 -34.76 20.46 31.75
C MET A 1 -35.01 19.99 30.32
N LYS A 2 -34.46 20.67 29.29
CA LYS A 2 -34.53 20.18 27.88
C LYS A 2 -33.73 21.04 26.88
N ARG A 3 -32.42 21.27 27.08
CA ARG A 3 -31.61 22.03 26.10
C ARG A 3 -30.17 21.52 25.86
N CYS A 4 -29.76 20.38 26.39
CA CYS A 4 -28.35 19.95 26.31
C CYS A 4 -28.08 18.81 25.30
N ILE A 5 -29.01 18.48 24.40
CA ILE A 5 -28.86 17.34 23.48
C ILE A 5 -28.35 17.77 22.10
N GLY A 6 -28.58 19.04 21.70
CA GLY A 6 -28.20 19.52 20.36
C GLY A 6 -26.70 19.84 20.19
N GLY A 7 -25.99 20.22 21.25
CA GLY A 7 -24.58 20.64 21.16
C GLY A 7 -23.58 19.48 21.10
N VAL A 8 -23.92 18.34 21.70
CA VAL A 8 -23.00 17.19 21.81
C VAL A 8 -22.87 16.43 20.49
N LEU A 9 -23.91 16.43 19.65
CA LEU A 9 -23.90 15.74 18.35
C LEU A 9 -23.10 16.46 17.26
N ALA A 10 -22.95 17.79 17.33
CA ALA A 10 -22.21 18.54 16.32
C ALA A 10 -20.68 18.41 16.47
N ALA A 11 -20.20 18.23 17.71
CA ALA A 11 -18.76 18.15 17.99
C ALA A 11 -18.14 16.80 17.58
N THR A 12 -18.90 15.70 17.66
CA THR A 12 -18.40 14.36 17.30
C THR A 12 -18.23 14.17 15.80
N VAL A 13 -19.07 14.80 14.97
CA VAL A 13 -19.00 14.63 13.50
C VAL A 13 -17.76 15.31 12.89
N MET A 14 -17.30 16.42 13.47
CA MET A 14 -16.10 17.13 12.98
C MET A 14 -14.79 16.42 13.33
N ALA A 15 -14.77 15.61 14.39
CA ALA A 15 -13.58 14.86 14.80
C ALA A 15 -13.32 13.59 13.96
N VAL A 16 -14.38 12.98 13.40
CA VAL A 16 -14.26 11.75 12.59
C VAL A 16 -13.69 12.03 11.20
N GLY A 17 -13.94 13.22 10.64
CA GLY A 17 -13.47 13.58 9.29
C GLY A 17 -11.96 13.77 9.15
N LEU A 18 -11.24 13.96 10.25
CA LEU A 18 -9.79 14.25 10.24
C LEU A 18 -8.91 12.99 10.31
N LEU A 19 -9.48 11.82 10.60
CA LEU A 19 -8.73 10.57 10.72
C LEU A 19 -8.56 9.83 9.38
N THR A 20 -9.24 10.25 8.32
CA THR A 20 -9.23 9.54 7.02
C THR A 20 -8.22 10.11 6.02
N SER A 21 -7.48 11.17 6.38
CA SER A 21 -6.56 11.87 5.48
C SER A 21 -5.15 11.97 6.02
N ALA A 22 -4.69 11.01 6.83
CA ALA A 22 -3.26 10.88 7.03
C ALA A 22 -2.66 10.56 5.65
N PRO A 23 -1.75 11.40 5.11
CA PRO A 23 -1.02 11.03 3.91
C PRO A 23 -0.39 9.66 4.22
N GLN A 24 -0.62 8.69 3.34
CA GLN A 24 0.07 7.41 3.40
C GLN A 24 1.55 7.75 3.55
N ALA A 25 2.17 7.37 4.67
CA ALA A 25 3.55 7.76 4.94
C ALA A 25 4.36 7.43 3.69
N ALA A 26 5.12 8.40 3.20
CA ALA A 26 5.82 8.32 1.92
C ALA A 26 6.76 7.12 1.96
N ALA A 27 6.30 6.01 1.40
CA ALA A 27 7.11 4.83 1.18
C ALA A 27 7.65 4.94 -0.25
N GLY A 28 8.93 4.67 -0.38
CA GLY A 28 9.65 4.89 -1.62
C GLY A 28 9.29 3.84 -2.68
N CYS A 29 9.53 4.22 -3.92
CA CYS A 29 9.40 3.32 -5.06
C CYS A 29 10.73 3.18 -5.79
N LEU A 30 11.12 1.95 -6.06
CA LEU A 30 12.21 1.60 -6.96
C LEU A 30 11.62 1.18 -8.32
N TYR A 31 12.17 1.76 -9.37
CA TYR A 31 11.77 1.47 -10.75
C TYR A 31 12.93 0.81 -11.50
N GLY A 32 12.60 -0.11 -12.40
CA GLY A 32 13.56 -0.86 -13.20
C GLY A 32 13.88 -2.27 -12.69
N GLY A 33 14.59 -3.02 -13.53
CA GLY A 33 14.89 -4.43 -13.31
C GLY A 33 13.76 -5.35 -13.84
N PRO A 34 13.58 -6.56 -13.26
CA PRO A 34 12.63 -7.57 -13.75
C PRO A 34 11.15 -7.22 -13.51
N THR A 35 10.87 -6.18 -12.71
CA THR A 35 9.51 -5.67 -12.47
C THR A 35 9.39 -4.24 -13.01
N LEU A 36 8.18 -3.83 -13.35
CA LEU A 36 7.89 -2.45 -13.78
C LEU A 36 8.07 -1.45 -12.64
N GLY A 37 7.85 -1.89 -11.42
CA GLY A 37 8.08 -1.10 -10.21
C GLY A 37 7.99 -1.93 -8.95
N ARG A 38 8.56 -1.39 -7.88
CA ARG A 38 8.56 -1.88 -6.52
C ARG A 38 8.24 -0.70 -5.62
N CYS A 39 7.18 -0.77 -4.85
CA CYS A 39 6.87 0.25 -3.87
C CYS A 39 6.55 -0.43 -2.55
N ASP A 40 7.04 0.16 -1.47
CA ASP A 40 6.62 -0.25 -0.14
C ASP A 40 5.43 0.59 0.32
N GLY A 41 4.74 0.11 1.35
CA GLY A 41 3.75 0.84 2.12
C GLY A 41 4.33 1.19 3.49
N PRO A 42 3.61 1.97 4.30
CA PRO A 42 4.10 2.39 5.61
C PRO A 42 4.43 1.19 6.51
N ILE A 43 5.52 1.32 7.28
CA ILE A 43 5.87 0.38 8.35
C ILE A 43 4.77 0.42 9.43
N GLN A 44 4.21 -0.74 9.76
CA GLN A 44 3.24 -0.92 10.84
C GLN A 44 3.94 -0.93 12.22
N PRO A 45 3.20 -0.73 13.33
CA PRO A 45 3.77 -0.71 14.68
C PRO A 45 4.48 -2.02 15.08
N ASP A 46 4.16 -3.13 14.42
CA ASP A 46 4.82 -4.44 14.62
C ASP A 46 6.12 -4.59 13.80
N GLY A 47 6.51 -3.56 13.05
CA GLY A 47 7.71 -3.54 12.21
C GLY A 47 7.53 -4.19 10.84
N THR A 48 6.32 -4.64 10.49
CA THR A 48 6.01 -5.16 9.15
C THR A 48 5.68 -4.04 8.18
N TRP A 49 5.78 -4.29 6.88
CA TRP A 49 5.30 -3.37 5.85
C TRP A 49 4.75 -4.16 4.67
N GLN A 50 3.99 -3.50 3.79
CA GLN A 50 3.52 -4.14 2.58
C GLN A 50 4.43 -3.77 1.41
N ARG A 51 4.98 -4.74 0.69
CA ARG A 51 5.66 -4.50 -0.60
C ARG A 51 4.72 -4.83 -1.74
N CYS A 52 4.67 -3.96 -2.74
CA CYS A 52 3.91 -4.18 -3.96
C CYS A 52 4.80 -4.13 -5.20
N LEU A 53 4.77 -5.20 -5.98
CA LEU A 53 5.39 -5.29 -7.30
C LEU A 53 4.38 -4.95 -8.37
N VAL A 54 4.83 -4.21 -9.39
CA VAL A 54 4.09 -4.07 -10.65
C VAL A 54 4.78 -4.93 -11.69
N VAL A 55 4.05 -5.90 -12.27
CA VAL A 55 4.57 -6.81 -13.29
C VAL A 55 3.74 -6.67 -14.56
N ALA A 56 4.36 -6.98 -15.71
CA ALA A 56 3.65 -7.03 -16.98
C ALA A 56 2.95 -8.39 -17.11
N GLN A 57 1.62 -8.40 -16.98
CA GLN A 57 0.81 -9.59 -17.21
C GLN A 57 0.32 -9.63 -18.65
N TRP A 58 0.51 -10.77 -19.31
CA TRP A 58 0.00 -10.98 -20.66
C TRP A 58 -1.51 -11.23 -20.66
N VAL A 59 -2.22 -10.49 -21.52
CA VAL A 59 -3.67 -10.57 -21.68
C VAL A 59 -4.00 -11.12 -23.08
N PRO A 60 -4.57 -12.35 -23.18
CA PRO A 60 -4.96 -12.94 -24.46
C PRO A 60 -6.14 -12.19 -25.09
N ARG A 61 -5.94 -11.63 -26.29
CA ARG A 61 -7.00 -11.01 -27.11
C ARG A 61 -6.83 -11.35 -28.60
N GLY A 62 -6.40 -12.59 -28.89
CA GLY A 62 -6.11 -13.03 -30.25
C GLY A 62 -4.98 -12.22 -30.88
N ALA A 63 -5.20 -11.67 -32.07
CA ALA A 63 -4.21 -10.86 -32.80
C ALA A 63 -3.88 -9.51 -32.11
N SER A 64 -4.68 -9.07 -31.13
CA SER A 64 -4.47 -7.84 -30.38
C SER A 64 -4.11 -8.10 -28.91
N SER A 65 -3.38 -9.19 -28.64
CA SER A 65 -2.88 -9.48 -27.29
C SER A 65 -1.91 -8.38 -26.82
N TYR A 66 -1.94 -8.06 -25.53
CA TYR A 66 -1.14 -6.97 -24.95
C TYR A 66 -0.65 -7.31 -23.54
N LEU A 67 0.32 -6.53 -23.07
CA LEU A 67 0.79 -6.58 -21.69
C LEU A 67 0.08 -5.50 -20.88
N ALA A 68 -0.52 -5.90 -19.75
CA ALA A 68 -1.14 -4.99 -18.80
C ALA A 68 -0.31 -4.97 -17.51
N PRO A 69 -0.10 -3.80 -16.88
CA PRO A 69 0.52 -3.74 -15.57
C PRO A 69 -0.44 -4.31 -14.53
N VAL A 70 0.04 -5.26 -13.72
CA VAL A 70 -0.70 -5.85 -12.61
C VAL A 70 0.11 -5.70 -11.34
N LYS A 71 -0.60 -5.37 -10.26
CA LYS A 71 -0.02 -5.11 -8.94
C LYS A 71 -0.20 -6.34 -8.05
N HIS A 72 0.91 -6.87 -7.53
CA HIS A 72 0.91 -7.93 -6.53
C HIS A 72 1.51 -7.38 -5.23
N CYS A 73 0.84 -7.60 -4.11
CA CYS A 73 1.30 -7.10 -2.81
C CYS A 73 1.47 -8.23 -1.82
N GLN A 74 2.53 -8.17 -1.02
CA GLN A 74 2.81 -9.12 0.04
C GLN A 74 3.27 -8.39 1.30
N PRO A 75 2.94 -8.90 2.49
CA PRO A 75 3.54 -8.44 3.73
C PRO A 75 5.03 -8.83 3.76
N MET A 76 5.83 -7.93 4.31
CA MET A 76 7.26 -8.05 4.52
C MET A 76 7.54 -7.81 6.01
N GLY A 77 8.54 -8.48 6.55
CA GLY A 77 8.91 -8.32 7.96
C GLY A 77 10.04 -9.26 8.37
N ILE A 78 10.54 -9.05 9.58
CA ILE A 78 11.59 -9.89 10.16
C ILE A 78 11.04 -11.32 10.32
N GLY A 79 11.74 -12.30 9.73
CA GLY A 79 11.35 -13.71 9.80
C GLY A 79 10.17 -14.10 8.90
N GLN A 80 9.68 -13.19 8.06
CA GLN A 80 8.65 -13.45 7.06
C GLN A 80 9.25 -13.36 5.66
N PRO A 81 9.89 -14.43 5.15
CA PRO A 81 10.37 -14.44 3.78
C PRO A 81 9.16 -14.35 2.84
N PRO A 82 9.21 -13.50 1.80
CA PRO A 82 8.12 -13.46 0.84
C PRO A 82 8.03 -14.78 0.07
N ALA A 83 6.80 -15.19 -0.24
CA ALA A 83 6.57 -16.40 -1.02
C ALA A 83 7.16 -16.32 -2.44
N ASP A 84 7.23 -15.11 -3.01
CA ASP A 84 7.88 -14.84 -4.29
C ASP A 84 9.22 -14.10 -4.05
N PRO A 85 10.36 -14.64 -4.49
CA PRO A 85 11.67 -14.02 -4.32
C PRO A 85 11.78 -12.64 -4.99
N ASN A 86 10.94 -12.29 -5.98
CA ASN A 86 10.94 -10.94 -6.58
C ASN A 86 10.59 -9.83 -5.57
N PHE A 87 9.93 -10.18 -4.46
CA PHE A 87 9.64 -9.28 -3.35
C PHE A 87 10.79 -9.19 -2.35
N ALA A 88 11.75 -10.13 -2.36
CA ALA A 88 12.83 -10.18 -1.36
C ALA A 88 13.88 -9.07 -1.56
N GLU A 89 13.91 -8.43 -2.72
CA GLU A 89 14.87 -7.37 -3.06
C GLU A 89 14.19 -6.00 -3.18
N PRO A 90 14.75 -4.94 -2.55
CA PRO A 90 15.82 -4.97 -1.55
C PRO A 90 15.35 -5.61 -0.24
N PRO A 91 16.22 -6.23 0.57
CA PRO A 91 15.80 -6.94 1.79
C PRO A 91 15.24 -6.02 2.89
N VAL A 92 15.37 -4.71 2.73
CA VAL A 92 14.92 -3.68 3.66
C VAL A 92 13.75 -2.88 3.09
N HIS A 93 13.05 -2.15 3.96
CA HIS A 93 12.01 -1.21 3.57
C HIS A 93 12.58 -0.13 2.63
N ILE A 94 11.81 0.26 1.61
CA ILE A 94 12.15 1.33 0.68
C ILE A 94 11.58 2.64 1.25
N ASP A 95 12.47 3.51 1.71
CA ASP A 95 12.10 4.85 2.18
C ASP A 95 12.00 5.85 1.01
N GLY A 96 11.10 6.83 1.12
CA GLY A 96 10.80 7.83 0.09
C GLY A 96 11.29 9.25 0.40
#